data_AF-A0A2M7EKS2-F1
#
_entry.id   AF-A0A2M7EKS2-F1
#
_cell.length_a   1.000
_cell.length_b   1.000
_cell.length_c   1.000
_cell.angle_alpha   90.00
_cell.angle_beta   90.00
_cell.angle_gamma   90.00
#
_symmetry.space_group_name_H-M   'P 1'
#
loop_
_entity.id
_entity.type
_entity.pdbx_description
1 polymer ?
#
loop_
_entity_poly.entity_id
_entity_poly.type
_entity_poly.pdbx_seq_one_letter_code
_entity_poly.pdbx_strand_id
1 'polypeptide(L)'
;MKKLFAATFLTSVFFLLSSAPSFAQYGQYGQPAPVESILVDKQVSKPITKTKGGTTQYEYVDNLTPSDVRFQPGMDIYFKVRVKNTSSITLNNVMVTDKVPWYLEPIEGPGSYDATNRAISFNAG
;
A
#
# COMPACT_ATOMS: atom_id res chain seq x y z
N MET A 1 51.91 -30.51 -52.08
CA MET A 1 50.79 -30.51 -51.10
C MET A 1 51.32 -30.04 -49.75
N LYS A 2 50.68 -29.00 -49.20
CA LYS A 2 50.80 -28.44 -47.84
C LYS A 2 52.18 -27.92 -47.41
N LYS A 3 52.39 -26.59 -47.45
CA LYS A 3 52.99 -25.79 -46.36
C LYS A 3 52.36 -24.39 -46.38
N LEU A 4 51.77 -24.01 -45.25
CA LEU A 4 50.94 -22.81 -45.06
C LEU A 4 51.77 -21.53 -45.02
N PHE A 5 51.36 -20.52 -45.77
CA PHE A 5 51.84 -19.15 -45.65
C PHE A 5 51.16 -18.46 -44.47
N ALA A 6 51.95 -17.74 -43.69
CA ALA A 6 51.52 -16.88 -42.60
C ALA A 6 50.79 -15.64 -43.14
N ALA A 7 49.63 -15.31 -42.56
CA ALA A 7 48.99 -14.00 -42.68
C ALA A 7 48.39 -13.62 -41.33
N THR A 8 49.20 -12.98 -40.49
CA THR A 8 48.76 -12.14 -39.37
C THR A 8 48.31 -10.79 -39.92
N PHE A 9 47.05 -10.39 -39.71
CA PHE A 9 46.67 -9.20 -38.91
C PHE A 9 45.15 -8.96 -39.02
N LEU A 10 44.49 -8.93 -37.85
CA LEU A 10 43.44 -7.99 -37.49
C LEU A 10 42.13 -8.00 -38.31
N THR A 11 41.04 -8.50 -37.72
CA THR A 11 39.79 -7.72 -37.57
C THR A 11 38.80 -8.41 -36.63
N SER A 12 38.74 -7.87 -35.41
CA SER A 12 37.51 -7.63 -34.64
C SER A 12 36.46 -8.76 -34.58
N VAL A 13 36.57 -9.59 -33.54
CA VAL A 13 35.44 -10.38 -33.03
C VAL A 13 34.36 -9.39 -32.56
N PHE A 14 33.24 -9.37 -33.27
CA PHE A 14 32.04 -8.62 -32.93
C PHE A 14 31.47 -9.19 -31.62
N PHE A 15 31.73 -8.55 -30.49
CA PHE A 15 31.05 -8.85 -29.24
C PHE A 15 29.60 -8.36 -29.38
N LEU A 16 28.68 -9.30 -29.61
CA LEU A 16 27.25 -9.05 -29.53
C LEU A 16 26.90 -8.66 -28.08
N LEU A 17 26.64 -7.37 -27.86
CA LEU A 17 25.95 -6.86 -26.68
C LEU A 17 24.52 -7.41 -26.67
N SER A 18 24.34 -8.59 -26.13
CA SER A 18 23.06 -9.02 -25.60
C SER A 18 22.93 -8.42 -24.21
N SER A 19 22.26 -7.26 -24.10
CA SER A 19 21.77 -6.78 -22.82
C SER A 19 20.65 -7.70 -22.36
N ALA A 20 21.01 -8.79 -21.68
CA ALA A 20 20.01 -9.53 -20.91
C ALA A 20 19.41 -8.55 -19.89
N PRO A 21 18.07 -8.46 -19.76
CA PRO A 21 17.51 -7.73 -18.63
C PRO A 21 18.07 -8.37 -17.36
N SER A 22 18.81 -7.59 -16.58
CA SER A 22 19.24 -8.01 -15.26
C SER A 22 18.01 -8.03 -14.36
N PHE A 23 17.34 -9.17 -14.27
CA PHE A 23 16.42 -9.40 -13.17
C PHE A 23 17.25 -9.42 -11.88
N ALA A 24 16.80 -8.69 -10.86
CA ALA A 24 17.40 -8.77 -9.54
C ALA A 24 17.25 -10.21 -9.03
N GLN A 25 18.29 -11.02 -9.27
CA GLN A 25 18.32 -12.40 -8.82
C GLN A 25 18.69 -12.39 -7.34
N TYR A 26 17.69 -12.55 -6.49
CA TYR A 26 17.93 -12.85 -5.09
C TYR A 26 18.71 -14.18 -5.02
N GLY A 27 19.81 -14.24 -4.24
CA GLY A 27 20.63 -15.45 -4.08
C GLY A 27 19.86 -16.63 -3.45
N GLN A 28 20.53 -17.72 -3.07
CA GLN A 28 19.88 -18.90 -2.47
C GLN A 28 19.09 -18.63 -1.16
N TYR A 29 19.23 -17.42 -0.60
CA TYR A 29 18.54 -16.93 0.60
C TYR A 29 17.47 -15.89 0.29
N GLY A 30 17.20 -15.62 -0.99
CA GLY A 30 16.11 -14.79 -1.45
C GLY A 30 14.78 -15.40 -1.07
N GLN A 31 14.22 -14.99 0.06
CA GLN A 31 12.83 -15.29 0.33
C GLN A 31 12.00 -14.65 -0.79
N PRO A 32 11.02 -15.36 -1.38
CA PRO A 32 10.05 -14.70 -2.24
C PRO A 32 9.49 -13.50 -1.48
N ALA A 33 9.30 -12.38 -2.19
CA ALA A 33 8.62 -11.22 -1.60
C ALA A 33 7.33 -11.73 -0.95
N PRO A 34 7.07 -11.38 0.33
CA PRO A 34 5.82 -11.77 0.96
C PRO A 34 4.67 -11.38 0.05
N VAL A 35 3.89 -12.36 -0.39
CA VAL A 35 2.63 -12.05 -1.05
C VAL A 35 1.71 -11.61 0.07
N GLU A 36 1.59 -10.30 0.28
CA GLU A 36 0.65 -9.75 1.25
C GLU A 36 -0.74 -10.23 0.87
N SER A 37 -1.28 -11.19 1.63
CA SER A 37 -2.59 -11.81 1.39
C SER A 37 -3.76 -10.88 1.72
N ILE A 38 -3.46 -9.74 2.33
CA ILE A 38 -4.40 -8.71 2.72
C ILE A 38 -3.83 -7.35 2.32
N LEU A 39 -4.62 -6.56 1.60
CA LEU A 39 -4.39 -5.13 1.41
C LEU A 39 -5.28 -4.35 2.37
N VAL A 40 -4.69 -3.36 3.02
CA VAL A 40 -5.38 -2.42 3.89
C VAL A 40 -5.17 -1.01 3.37
N ASP A 41 -6.25 -0.27 3.23
CA ASP A 41 -6.26 1.13 2.84
C ASP A 41 -7.04 1.94 3.88
N LYS A 42 -6.57 3.16 4.18
CA LYS A 42 -7.22 4.07 5.12
C LYS A 42 -7.20 5.48 4.55
N GLN A 43 -8.40 6.03 4.36
CA GLN A 43 -8.61 7.38 3.86
C GLN A 43 -9.26 8.25 4.93
N VAL A 44 -9.06 9.56 4.82
CA VAL A 44 -9.68 10.58 5.68
C VAL A 44 -10.74 11.36 4.91
N SER A 45 -11.84 11.71 5.57
CA SER A 45 -12.84 12.60 4.99
C SER A 45 -12.29 14.03 4.83
N LYS A 46 -12.58 14.69 3.73
CA LYS A 46 -12.39 16.15 3.63
C LYS A 46 -13.30 16.85 4.65
N PRO A 47 -12.89 17.97 5.27
CA PRO A 47 -13.75 18.70 6.23
C PRO A 47 -15.02 19.29 5.64
N ILE A 48 -15.14 19.31 4.30
CA ILE A 48 -16.29 19.87 3.59
C ILE A 48 -17.33 18.77 3.38
N THR A 49 -18.48 18.94 4.03
CA THR A 49 -19.67 18.14 3.78
C THR A 49 -20.41 18.68 2.56
N LYS A 50 -20.75 17.81 1.61
CA LYS A 50 -21.66 18.16 0.50
C LYS A 50 -23.04 17.63 0.81
N THR A 51 -24.04 18.50 0.87
CA THR A 51 -25.44 18.07 1.00
C THR A 51 -26.07 18.02 -0.38
N LYS A 52 -26.51 16.84 -0.82
CA LYS A 52 -27.27 16.68 -2.07
C LYS A 52 -28.62 16.07 -1.74
N GLY A 53 -29.68 16.85 -1.89
CA GLY A 53 -31.05 16.39 -1.59
C GLY A 53 -31.26 16.00 -0.13
N GLY A 54 -30.63 16.69 0.81
CA GLY A 54 -30.74 16.42 2.25
C GLY A 54 -29.79 15.33 2.79
N THR A 55 -29.05 14.64 1.91
CA THR A 55 -28.07 13.64 2.32
C THR A 55 -26.67 14.24 2.40
N THR A 56 -26.04 14.10 3.56
CA THR A 56 -24.63 14.40 3.81
C THR A 56 -23.73 13.41 3.06
N GLN A 57 -22.83 13.94 2.24
CA GLN A 57 -21.82 13.16 1.51
C GLN A 57 -20.42 13.61 1.92
N TYR A 58 -19.59 12.63 2.28
CA TYR A 58 -18.18 12.81 2.58
C TYR A 58 -17.32 12.37 1.40
N GLU A 59 -16.40 13.23 1.00
CA GLU A 59 -15.34 12.90 0.06
C GLU A 59 -14.14 12.36 0.84
N TYR A 60 -13.59 11.21 0.42
CA TYR A 60 -12.49 10.54 1.13
C TYR A 60 -11.22 10.56 0.28
N VAL A 61 -10.11 10.93 0.90
CA VAL A 61 -8.79 11.09 0.25
C VAL A 61 -7.69 10.45 1.10
N ASP A 62 -6.58 10.06 0.47
CA ASP A 62 -5.45 9.45 1.17
C ASP A 62 -4.75 10.47 2.07
N ASN A 63 -4.57 11.69 1.56
CA ASN A 63 -3.93 12.80 2.27
C ASN A 63 -4.69 14.10 2.04
N LEU A 64 -4.77 14.93 3.08
CA LEU A 64 -5.19 16.32 2.94
C LEU A 64 -4.03 17.16 2.40
N THR A 65 -4.35 18.11 1.55
CA THR A 65 -3.40 19.08 1.02
C THR A 65 -3.45 20.39 1.82
N PRO A 66 -2.42 21.24 1.77
CA PRO A 66 -2.47 22.56 2.41
C PRO A 66 -3.58 23.48 1.90
N SER A 67 -4.09 23.23 0.70
CA SER A 67 -5.23 23.95 0.11
C SER A 67 -6.59 23.46 0.61
N ASP A 68 -6.66 22.29 1.23
CA ASP A 68 -7.90 21.83 1.85
C ASP A 68 -8.19 22.60 3.13
N VAL A 69 -9.48 22.76 3.43
CA VAL A 69 -9.92 23.28 4.73
C VAL A 69 -9.31 22.42 5.84
N ARG A 70 -8.94 23.02 6.96
CA ARG A 70 -8.41 22.31 8.13
C ARG A 70 -9.53 21.98 9.11
N PHE A 71 -9.43 20.83 9.75
CA PHE A 71 -10.25 20.52 10.91
C PHE A 71 -9.94 21.47 12.06
N GLN A 72 -10.97 21.78 12.84
CA GLN A 72 -10.89 22.59 14.05
C GLN A 72 -11.24 21.71 15.26
N PRO A 73 -10.80 22.08 16.48
CA PRO A 73 -11.21 21.38 17.69
C PRO A 73 -12.74 21.26 17.79
N GLY A 74 -13.22 20.07 18.13
CA GLY A 74 -14.65 19.77 18.25
C GLY A 74 -15.35 19.38 16.94
N MET A 75 -14.65 19.35 15.80
CA MET A 75 -15.19 18.79 14.56
C MET A 75 -15.01 17.27 14.50
N ASP A 76 -16.03 16.59 13.96
CA ASP A 76 -15.95 15.17 13.67
C ASP A 76 -15.09 14.89 12.43
N ILE A 77 -14.30 13.82 12.49
CA ILE A 77 -13.44 13.34 11.41
C ILE A 77 -13.80 11.90 11.12
N TYR A 78 -14.10 11.59 9.86
CA TYR A 78 -14.44 10.24 9.44
C TYR A 78 -13.26 9.61 8.72
N PHE A 79 -12.93 8.38 9.13
CA PHE A 79 -11.94 7.56 8.44
C PHE A 79 -12.63 6.39 7.76
N LYS A 80 -12.20 6.08 6.53
CA LYS A 80 -12.67 4.93 5.78
C LYS A 80 -11.55 3.92 5.67
N VAL A 81 -11.71 2.80 6.37
CA VAL A 81 -10.79 1.66 6.30
C VAL A 81 -11.36 0.64 5.32
N ARG A 82 -10.54 0.19 4.36
CA ARG A 82 -10.85 -0.89 3.44
C ARG A 82 -9.87 -2.03 3.67
N VAL A 83 -10.40 -3.24 3.79
CA VAL A 83 -9.61 -4.46 3.92
C VAL A 83 -9.98 -5.37 2.76
N LYS A 84 -8.98 -5.85 2.03
CA LYS A 84 -9.17 -6.72 0.88
C LYS A 84 -8.26 -7.93 0.99
N ASN A 85 -8.84 -9.11 1.06
CA ASN A 85 -8.12 -10.36 0.80
C ASN A 85 -7.72 -10.39 -0.68
N THR A 86 -6.43 -10.46 -0.96
CA THR A 86 -5.84 -10.53 -2.31
C THR A 86 -5.41 -11.94 -2.69
N SER A 87 -5.54 -12.89 -1.77
CA SER A 87 -5.23 -14.29 -2.01
C SER A 87 -6.41 -15.05 -2.65
N SER A 88 -6.16 -16.28 -3.07
CA SER A 88 -7.18 -17.23 -3.54
C SER A 88 -7.84 -18.04 -2.41
N ILE A 89 -7.41 -17.84 -1.16
CA ILE A 89 -7.86 -18.61 0.01
C ILE A 89 -8.84 -17.74 0.81
N THR A 90 -9.96 -18.31 1.26
CA THR A 90 -10.84 -17.61 2.21
C THR A 90 -10.15 -17.43 3.55
N LEU A 91 -9.95 -16.18 3.95
CA LEU A 91 -9.46 -15.81 5.27
C LEU A 91 -10.63 -15.66 6.23
N ASN A 92 -10.45 -16.15 7.46
CA ASN A 92 -11.43 -16.01 8.54
C ASN A 92 -10.71 -15.42 9.76
N ASN A 93 -11.47 -14.74 10.62
CA ASN A 93 -10.98 -14.05 11.80
C ASN A 93 -9.88 -13.02 11.50
N VAL A 94 -10.10 -12.19 10.48
CA VAL A 94 -9.19 -11.10 10.09
C VAL A 94 -9.36 -9.94 11.06
N MET A 95 -8.50 -9.87 12.07
CA MET A 95 -8.53 -8.81 13.08
C MET A 95 -7.80 -7.55 12.60
N VAL A 96 -8.53 -6.43 12.53
CA VAL A 96 -7.97 -5.10 12.27
C VAL A 96 -7.82 -4.38 13.60
N THR A 97 -6.70 -3.68 13.78
CA THR A 97 -6.47 -2.81 14.94
C THR A 97 -5.98 -1.44 14.47
N ASP A 98 -6.72 -0.40 14.84
CA ASP A 98 -6.42 1.00 14.50
C ASP A 98 -6.05 1.77 15.77
N LYS A 99 -4.83 2.32 15.81
CA LYS A 99 -4.35 3.10 16.95
C LYS A 99 -4.83 4.55 16.84
N VAL A 100 -5.53 5.01 17.86
CA VAL A 100 -6.13 6.34 17.90
C VAL A 100 -5.17 7.33 18.56
N PRO A 101 -4.75 8.40 17.85
CA PRO A 101 -3.93 9.45 18.43
C PRO A 101 -4.59 10.08 19.67
N TRP A 102 -3.77 10.59 20.60
CA TRP A 102 -4.24 11.17 21.85
C TRP A 102 -5.17 12.38 21.69
N TYR A 103 -5.06 13.09 20.57
CA TYR A 103 -5.83 14.30 20.25
C TYR A 103 -7.14 14.03 19.50
N LEU A 104 -7.49 12.76 19.25
CA LEU A 104 -8.77 12.36 18.65
C LEU A 104 -9.57 11.53 19.66
N GLU A 105 -10.86 11.79 19.79
CA GLU A 105 -11.76 10.97 20.60
C GLU A 105 -12.59 10.07 19.67
N PRO A 106 -12.59 8.74 19.86
CA PRO A 106 -13.47 7.84 19.12
C PRO A 106 -14.94 8.10 19.46
N ILE A 107 -15.74 8.39 18.44
CA ILE A 107 -17.18 8.61 18.58
C ILE A 107 -17.96 7.37 18.13
N GLU A 108 -17.57 6.80 17.00
CA GLU A 108 -18.18 5.61 16.41
C GLU A 108 -17.16 4.82 15.58
N GLY A 109 -17.46 3.55 15.30
CA GLY A 109 -16.66 2.72 14.42
C GLY A 109 -17.10 1.25 14.44
N PRO A 110 -16.63 0.44 13.47
CA PRO A 110 -16.80 -1.00 13.53
C PRO A 110 -15.92 -1.52 14.67
N GLY A 111 -16.51 -2.11 15.71
CA GLY A 111 -15.78 -2.80 16.78
C GLY A 111 -15.78 -2.11 18.13
N SER A 112 -14.74 -2.40 18.93
CA SER A 112 -14.62 -1.96 20.32
C SER A 112 -13.38 -1.08 20.50
N TYR A 113 -13.53 -0.02 21.29
CA TYR A 113 -12.43 0.86 21.69
C TYR A 113 -11.84 0.44 23.03
N ASP A 114 -10.53 0.18 23.03
CA ASP A 114 -9.72 0.01 24.23
C ASP A 114 -9.10 1.35 24.62
N ALA A 115 -9.61 1.95 25.71
CA ALA A 115 -9.15 3.23 26.21
C ALA A 115 -7.73 3.19 26.82
N THR A 116 -7.28 2.03 27.33
CA THR A 116 -5.94 1.86 27.89
C THR A 116 -4.90 1.87 26.79
N ASN A 117 -5.17 1.12 25.71
CA ASN A 117 -4.25 0.97 24.58
C ASN A 117 -4.50 1.95 23.43
N ARG A 118 -5.51 2.83 23.59
CA ARG A 118 -6.06 3.74 22.58
C ARG A 118 -6.18 3.07 21.21
N ALA A 119 -6.96 2.00 21.13
CA ALA A 119 -7.07 1.17 19.94
C ALA A 119 -8.52 0.78 19.65
N ILE A 120 -8.93 0.89 18.38
CA ILE A 120 -10.19 0.32 17.89
C ILE A 120 -9.87 -1.01 17.22
N SER A 121 -10.53 -2.08 17.64
CA SER A 121 -10.33 -3.41 17.06
C SER A 121 -11.65 -4.01 16.57
N PHE A 122 -11.60 -4.62 15.38
CA PHE A 122 -12.75 -5.31 14.78
C PHE A 122 -12.32 -6.46 13.89
N ASN A 123 -13.20 -7.46 13.78
CA ASN A 123 -13.07 -8.53 12.82
C ASN A 123 -13.66 -8.12 11.46
N ALA A 124 -12.85 -8.16 10.41
CA ALA A 124 -13.20 -7.77 9.04
C ALA A 124 -13.53 -8.96 8.10
N GLY A 125 -13.55 -10.19 8.62
CA GLY A 125 -13.88 -11.40 7.87
C GLY A 125 -13.63 -12.65 8.69
#